data_AF-A0A930PP67-F1
#
_entry.id   AF-A0A930PP67-F1
#
_cell.length_a   1.000
_cell.length_b   1.000
_cell.length_c   1.000
_cell.angle_alpha   90.00
_cell.angle_beta   90.00
_cell.angle_gamma   90.00
#
_symmetry.space_group_name_H-M   'P 1'
#
loop_
_entity.id
_entity.type
_entity.pdbx_description
1 polymer ?
#
loop_
_entity_poly.entity_id
_entity_poly.type
_entity_poly.pdbx_seq_one_letter_code
_entity_poly.pdbx_strand_id
1 'polypeptide(L)'
;MKLTSGTLNISEGGTVSVTTAPLSAEFRAKYTFFEFGIVERGKNYLWSRYGDPLPEAQYGSKVASLRAEGKAHDNPDGSVTFTLDIPKQWMMVPEGTLFDVVLTYYPSDKPDPHDYPYEDYRLTARIPLPTVRDPEPEQPTYRYSISAIDKPWQDTTLTVEGYHILPPNIVGGYDSQAYVTLYEADPATGKIMGHPVFSHVVPLTGNCLHHCTGFRNNYFGTKMTIPAGTLKPGRLYMIGIYGSNLPHPGEEDYNGSLLTSVAQFLPVRSGQPSDNQPNPDQPVARPDLYIPYKRINPYQEMNTLTARVSNLPKLTEGYYRFSVQATDIFGELTGEKALEQVIPVERIHDGAAEEKLNIPGSALNYEGSYRVFVEKVIPGKDGAADAVEPVVSENLDLLANTAEEQKAAVEWVKQQALLDESKTVLSRRDVTVALYRLAGAPHVELPATSPYADVATSDPDYAAYIWARQKGITFGWVDGKFHPEANLSARSTLAFLYRYQRMIAPVPAPESSSLLSSSVPKNSSVPGDSPVRISRSHWSDYERTDTAFWRESLWATQQFIWGYTDYDRRYAEDFSSDTVSSSELAVMLYRMTHGGSRLG
;
A
#
# COMPACT_ATOMS: atom_id res chain seq x y z
N MET A 1 33.48 29.81 -22.92
CA MET A 1 33.48 28.65 -22.02
C MET A 1 34.23 27.52 -22.70
N LYS A 2 34.87 26.62 -21.95
CA LYS A 2 35.54 25.41 -22.45
C LYS A 2 35.04 24.19 -21.68
N LEU A 3 34.57 23.19 -22.41
CA LEU A 3 34.16 21.91 -21.85
C LEU A 3 35.42 21.13 -21.43
N THR A 4 35.43 20.62 -20.21
CA THR A 4 36.57 19.92 -19.60
C THR A 4 36.24 18.48 -19.21
N SER A 5 34.98 18.17 -18.93
CA SER A 5 34.45 16.80 -18.98
C SER A 5 34.34 16.37 -20.45
N GLY A 6 34.75 15.15 -20.81
CA GLY A 6 34.60 14.67 -22.19
C GLY A 6 33.14 14.47 -22.63
N THR A 7 32.92 13.49 -23.49
CA THR A 7 31.57 13.07 -23.89
C THR A 7 30.79 12.53 -22.69
N LEU A 8 29.54 12.96 -22.52
CA LEU A 8 28.64 12.46 -21.47
C LEU A 8 27.86 11.24 -21.99
N ASN A 9 27.87 10.13 -21.25
CA ASN A 9 26.90 9.06 -21.48
C ASN A 9 25.61 9.39 -20.71
N ILE A 10 24.55 9.77 -21.41
CA ILE A 10 23.28 10.18 -20.77
C ILE A 10 22.54 8.98 -20.14
N SER A 11 22.84 7.76 -20.57
CA SER A 11 22.29 6.54 -19.97
C SER A 11 22.92 6.28 -18.61
N GLU A 12 24.24 6.40 -18.48
CA GLU A 12 24.96 6.14 -17.22
C GLU A 12 25.05 7.37 -16.31
N GLY A 13 24.76 8.56 -16.84
CA GLY A 13 25.00 9.83 -16.15
C GLY A 13 26.49 10.15 -16.04
N GLY A 14 26.83 11.07 -15.14
CA GLY A 14 28.21 11.44 -14.88
C GLY A 14 28.41 12.94 -14.69
N THR A 15 29.67 13.34 -14.60
CA THR A 15 30.05 14.70 -14.25
C THR A 15 30.34 15.53 -15.49
N VAL A 16 29.61 16.64 -15.65
CA VAL A 16 29.89 17.68 -16.64
C VAL A 16 30.65 18.82 -15.98
N SER A 17 31.79 19.19 -16.55
CA SER A 17 32.64 20.25 -16.04
C SER A 17 32.98 21.24 -17.15
N VAL A 18 32.75 22.53 -16.89
CA VAL A 18 33.04 23.63 -17.79
C VAL A 18 33.87 24.67 -17.06
N THR A 19 34.90 25.19 -17.73
CA THR A 19 35.70 26.31 -17.23
C THR A 19 35.54 27.52 -18.15
N THR A 20 35.33 28.70 -17.59
CA THR A 20 35.29 29.95 -18.37
C THR A 20 36.70 30.32 -18.86
N ALA A 21 36.79 31.29 -19.77
CA ALA A 21 38.06 32.03 -19.88
C ALA A 21 38.25 32.90 -18.63
N PRO A 22 39.46 33.39 -18.33
CA PRO A 22 39.66 34.45 -17.35
C PRO A 22 38.69 35.61 -17.57
N LEU A 23 37.93 35.97 -16.53
CA LEU A 23 36.91 37.01 -16.61
C LEU A 23 37.51 38.35 -16.21
N SER A 24 37.25 39.40 -17.00
CA SER A 24 37.71 40.75 -16.68
C SER A 24 37.05 41.28 -15.40
N ALA A 25 37.74 42.19 -14.71
CA ALA A 25 37.18 42.87 -13.54
C ALA A 25 35.88 43.63 -13.87
N GLU A 26 35.80 44.22 -15.07
CA GLU A 26 34.60 44.89 -15.57
C GLU A 26 33.41 43.91 -15.70
N PHE A 27 33.63 42.72 -16.27
CA PHE A 27 32.58 41.71 -16.40
C PHE A 27 32.06 41.28 -15.02
N ARG A 28 32.97 41.01 -14.07
CA ARG A 28 32.64 40.60 -12.70
C ARG A 28 31.88 41.68 -11.92
N ALA A 29 32.15 42.95 -12.19
CA ALA A 29 31.40 44.05 -11.58
C ALA A 29 30.00 44.21 -12.19
N LYS A 30 29.86 43.97 -13.50
CA LYS A 30 28.63 44.23 -14.24
C LYS A 30 27.63 43.07 -14.24
N TYR A 31 28.08 41.83 -14.10
CA TYR A 31 27.23 40.65 -14.24
C TYR A 31 27.35 39.67 -13.06
N THR A 32 26.22 39.07 -12.72
CA THR A 32 26.12 38.01 -11.72
C THR A 32 25.73 36.69 -12.38
N PHE A 33 26.48 35.62 -12.07
CA PHE A 33 26.14 34.27 -12.53
C PHE A 33 24.91 33.74 -11.78
N PHE A 34 23.99 33.11 -12.52
CA PHE A 34 22.70 32.70 -11.97
C PHE A 34 22.52 31.18 -11.97
N GLU A 35 22.53 30.54 -13.14
CA GLU A 35 22.33 29.08 -13.26
C GLU A 35 23.36 28.44 -14.16
N PHE A 36 23.66 27.18 -13.86
CA PHE A 36 24.50 26.33 -14.67
C PHE A 36 23.81 24.99 -14.86
N GLY A 37 23.74 24.53 -16.11
CA GLY A 37 22.98 23.34 -16.46
C GLY A 37 23.22 22.88 -17.87
N ILE A 38 22.46 21.88 -18.28
CA ILE A 38 22.41 21.35 -19.62
C ILE A 38 20.98 21.42 -20.15
N VAL A 39 20.84 21.65 -21.45
CA VAL A 39 19.54 21.77 -22.14
C VAL A 39 19.65 21.23 -23.55
N GLU A 40 18.53 20.80 -24.13
CA GLU A 40 18.44 20.50 -25.56
C GLU A 40 18.97 21.68 -26.41
N ARG A 41 19.78 21.36 -27.41
CA ARG A 41 20.43 22.34 -28.27
C ARG A 41 19.38 23.22 -28.97
N GLY A 42 19.56 24.52 -28.87
CA GLY A 42 18.64 25.52 -29.43
C GLY A 42 17.42 25.85 -28.56
N LYS A 43 17.21 25.17 -27.43
CA LYS A 43 16.16 25.52 -26.45
C LYS A 43 16.70 26.40 -25.34
N ASN A 44 15.90 27.34 -24.85
CA ASN A 44 16.26 28.17 -23.70
C ASN A 44 16.28 27.36 -22.40
N TYR A 45 17.13 27.77 -21.46
CA TYR A 45 17.18 27.15 -20.13
C TYR A 45 15.99 27.64 -19.30
N LEU A 46 15.10 26.72 -18.93
CA LEU A 46 13.92 27.02 -18.14
C LEU A 46 14.24 26.88 -16.65
N TRP A 47 13.93 27.88 -15.86
CA TRP A 47 14.16 27.79 -14.42
C TRP A 47 12.96 27.12 -13.73
N SER A 48 13.22 26.22 -12.77
CA SER A 48 12.19 25.58 -11.94
C SER A 48 11.60 26.59 -10.96
N ARG A 49 10.35 26.99 -11.16
CA ARG A 49 9.62 27.90 -10.28
C ARG A 49 8.92 27.08 -9.20
N TYR A 50 9.10 27.40 -7.92
CA TYR A 50 8.44 26.69 -6.81
C TYR A 50 8.59 25.14 -6.80
N GLY A 51 9.65 24.60 -7.42
CA GLY A 51 9.84 23.15 -7.55
C GLY A 51 9.19 22.51 -8.78
N ASP A 52 8.67 23.29 -9.73
CA ASP A 52 8.15 22.80 -11.00
C ASP A 52 9.18 21.91 -11.71
N PRO A 53 8.78 20.76 -12.26
CA PRO A 53 9.72 19.88 -12.93
C PRO A 53 10.28 20.55 -14.17
N LEU A 54 11.60 20.46 -14.30
CA LEU A 54 12.30 20.92 -15.49
C LEU A 54 11.90 20.08 -16.72
N PRO A 55 12.03 20.63 -17.94
CA PRO A 55 11.85 19.86 -19.16
C PRO A 55 12.66 18.56 -19.13
N GLU A 56 12.14 17.52 -19.77
CA GLU A 56 12.74 16.18 -19.80
C GLU A 56 14.18 16.15 -20.34
N ALA A 57 14.56 17.18 -21.10
CA ALA A 57 15.88 17.39 -21.69
C ALA A 57 16.75 18.40 -20.90
N GLN A 58 16.47 18.64 -19.62
CA GLN A 58 17.16 19.67 -18.84
C GLN A 58 17.55 19.19 -17.44
N TYR A 59 18.75 19.58 -17.00
CA TYR A 59 19.24 19.40 -15.64
C TYR A 59 20.21 20.51 -15.27
N GLY A 60 20.16 20.98 -14.03
CA GLY A 60 21.09 22.00 -13.55
C GLY A 60 20.69 22.56 -12.20
N SER A 61 21.46 23.54 -11.75
CA SER A 61 21.29 24.16 -10.42
C SER A 61 21.67 25.64 -10.46
N LYS A 62 21.26 26.37 -9.41
CA LYS A 62 21.70 27.75 -9.20
C LYS A 62 23.19 27.77 -8.91
N VAL A 63 23.91 28.73 -9.48
CA VAL A 63 25.36 28.89 -9.27
C VAL A 63 25.68 29.13 -7.80
N ALA A 64 24.83 29.84 -7.06
CA ALA A 64 24.99 30.01 -5.61
C ALA A 64 25.00 28.66 -4.86
N SER A 65 24.09 27.75 -5.21
CA SER A 65 24.03 26.39 -4.64
C SER A 65 25.26 25.57 -5.03
N LEU A 66 25.66 25.61 -6.30
CA LEU A 66 26.88 24.94 -6.76
C LEU A 66 28.13 25.45 -6.04
N ARG A 67 28.22 26.75 -5.75
CA ARG A 67 29.32 27.32 -4.95
C ARG A 67 29.30 26.81 -3.52
N ALA A 68 28.13 26.75 -2.89
CA ALA A 68 27.99 26.18 -1.54
C ALA A 68 28.38 24.70 -1.47
N GLU A 69 28.12 23.93 -2.54
CA GLU A 69 28.52 22.53 -2.68
C GLU A 69 30.00 22.35 -3.09
N GLY A 70 30.75 23.44 -3.34
CA GLY A 70 32.12 23.39 -3.86
C GLY A 70 32.22 22.99 -5.34
N LYS A 71 31.09 22.82 -6.03
CA LYS A 71 30.97 22.46 -7.45
C LYS A 71 31.13 23.66 -8.39
N ALA A 72 31.15 24.88 -7.86
CA ALA A 72 31.56 26.07 -8.60
C ALA A 72 32.60 26.87 -7.81
N HIS A 73 33.74 27.21 -8.44
CA HIS A 73 34.81 27.95 -7.78
C HIS A 73 35.62 28.81 -8.74
N ASP A 74 36.19 29.89 -8.20
CA ASP A 74 37.10 30.77 -8.92
C ASP A 74 38.51 30.17 -8.92
N ASN A 75 39.15 30.19 -10.09
CA ASN A 75 40.50 29.71 -10.28
C ASN A 75 41.51 30.86 -10.09
N PRO A 76 42.77 30.56 -9.76
CA PRO A 76 43.82 31.58 -9.58
C PRO A 76 44.08 32.44 -10.83
N ASP A 77 43.81 31.92 -12.02
CA ASP A 77 43.96 32.63 -13.30
C ASP A 77 42.77 33.56 -13.61
N GLY A 78 41.78 33.65 -12.71
CA GLY A 78 40.59 34.47 -12.87
C GLY A 78 39.47 33.82 -13.69
N SER A 79 39.63 32.57 -14.14
CA SER A 79 38.54 31.77 -14.69
C SER A 79 37.64 31.21 -13.58
N VAL A 80 36.48 30.65 -13.95
CA VAL A 80 35.56 29.98 -13.03
C VAL A 80 35.25 28.60 -13.57
N THR A 81 35.37 27.59 -12.71
CA THR A 81 35.02 26.21 -13.04
C THR A 81 33.69 25.85 -12.41
N PHE A 82 32.82 25.23 -13.21
CA PHE A 82 31.51 24.74 -12.82
C PHE A 82 31.44 23.25 -13.10
N THR A 83 30.93 22.50 -12.13
CA THR A 83 30.78 21.04 -12.16
C THR A 83 29.32 20.69 -11.88
N LEU A 84 28.78 19.74 -12.61
CA LEU A 84 27.41 19.27 -12.48
C LEU A 84 27.39 17.74 -12.56
N ASP A 85 26.91 17.08 -11.52
CA ASP A 85 26.74 15.63 -11.48
C ASP A 85 25.33 15.28 -11.95
N ILE A 86 25.25 14.72 -13.15
CA ILE A 86 24.00 14.34 -13.80
C ILE A 86 23.67 12.91 -13.38
N PRO A 87 22.51 12.68 -12.76
CA PRO A 87 22.07 11.35 -12.39
C PRO A 87 21.91 10.44 -13.60
N LYS A 88 22.15 9.15 -13.36
CA LYS A 88 21.86 8.08 -14.30
C LYS A 88 20.43 8.19 -14.83
N GLN A 89 20.24 8.06 -16.14
CA GLN A 89 18.93 8.04 -16.82
C GLN A 89 18.03 9.27 -16.61
N TRP A 90 18.61 10.42 -16.25
CA TRP A 90 17.81 11.62 -15.97
C TRP A 90 17.03 12.12 -17.21
N MET A 91 17.67 12.08 -18.38
CA MET A 91 17.18 12.69 -19.62
C MET A 91 16.20 11.78 -20.36
N MET A 92 14.93 12.15 -20.42
CA MET A 92 13.90 11.41 -21.17
C MET A 92 13.72 12.03 -22.55
N VAL A 93 14.64 11.73 -23.48
CA VAL A 93 14.65 12.33 -24.83
C VAL A 93 14.78 11.26 -25.92
N PRO A 94 14.41 11.54 -27.19
CA PRO A 94 14.70 10.65 -28.31
C PRO A 94 16.20 10.40 -28.54
N GLU A 95 16.53 9.32 -29.24
CA GLU A 95 17.90 9.09 -29.69
C GLU A 95 18.35 10.19 -30.67
N GLY A 96 19.62 10.60 -30.59
CA GLY A 96 20.19 11.66 -31.42
C GLY A 96 19.91 13.09 -30.93
N THR A 97 19.18 13.27 -29.83
CA THR A 97 19.02 14.60 -29.20
C THR A 97 20.38 15.18 -28.83
N LEU A 98 20.63 16.41 -29.27
CA LEU A 98 21.87 17.14 -29.03
C LEU A 98 21.69 18.08 -27.84
N PHE A 99 22.75 18.25 -27.05
CA PHE A 99 22.72 19.07 -25.84
C PHE A 99 23.75 20.20 -25.88
N ASP A 100 23.44 21.28 -25.17
CA ASP A 100 24.38 22.34 -24.83
C ASP A 100 24.52 22.42 -23.31
N VAL A 101 25.74 22.68 -22.83
CA VAL A 101 25.94 23.21 -21.48
C VAL A 101 25.70 24.71 -21.51
N VAL A 102 24.93 25.20 -20.55
CA VAL A 102 24.54 26.60 -20.44
C VAL A 102 24.98 27.19 -19.11
N LEU A 103 25.41 28.44 -19.18
CA LEU A 103 25.66 29.30 -18.01
C LEU A 103 24.83 30.57 -18.22
N THR A 104 23.88 30.80 -17.33
CA THR A 104 23.07 32.02 -17.34
C THR A 104 23.65 33.06 -16.39
N TYR A 105 23.54 34.32 -16.76
CA TYR A 105 23.99 35.46 -15.97
C TYR A 105 23.15 36.69 -16.30
N TYR A 106 23.05 37.64 -15.38
CA TYR A 106 22.23 38.83 -15.55
C TYR A 106 22.99 40.07 -15.06
N PRO A 107 22.62 41.29 -15.52
CA PRO A 107 23.23 42.51 -15.04
C PRO A 107 23.04 42.67 -13.52
N SER A 108 24.14 42.92 -12.79
CA SER A 108 24.13 42.99 -11.32
C SER A 108 23.32 44.16 -10.74
N ASP A 109 22.98 45.15 -11.57
CA ASP A 109 22.13 46.29 -11.23
C ASP A 109 20.62 46.01 -11.42
N LYS A 110 20.26 44.81 -11.88
CA LYS A 110 18.87 44.34 -12.02
C LYS A 110 18.47 43.43 -10.84
N PRO A 111 17.16 43.35 -10.51
CA PRO A 111 16.67 42.41 -9.50
C PRO A 111 17.06 40.96 -9.82
N ASP A 112 17.12 40.12 -8.79
CA ASP A 112 17.31 38.68 -8.96
C ASP A 112 16.20 38.13 -9.89
N PRO A 113 16.53 37.35 -10.93
CA PRO A 113 15.54 36.78 -11.84
C PRO A 113 14.43 35.95 -11.16
N HIS A 114 14.64 35.50 -9.91
CA HIS A 114 13.63 34.85 -9.08
C HIS A 114 12.44 35.77 -8.74
N ASP A 115 12.74 37.02 -8.39
CA ASP A 115 11.77 37.92 -7.74
C ASP A 115 10.82 38.59 -8.75
N TYR A 116 11.18 38.64 -10.04
CA TYR A 116 10.42 39.34 -11.09
C TYR A 116 10.33 38.54 -12.41
N PRO A 117 9.40 37.58 -12.53
CA PRO A 117 9.35 36.63 -13.64
C PRO A 117 8.82 37.19 -14.97
N TYR A 118 8.34 38.44 -14.98
CA TYR A 118 7.75 39.06 -16.18
C TYR A 118 8.80 39.76 -17.07
N GLU A 119 10.01 40.01 -16.55
CA GLU A 119 11.13 40.60 -17.29
C GLU A 119 12.39 39.75 -17.08
N ASP A 120 12.69 38.87 -18.02
CA ASP A 120 13.87 38.00 -17.94
C ASP A 120 15.10 38.68 -18.56
N TYR A 121 15.96 39.23 -17.70
CA TYR A 121 17.21 39.90 -18.09
C TYR A 121 18.39 38.93 -18.26
N ARG A 122 18.16 37.62 -18.17
CA ARG A 122 19.24 36.63 -18.25
C ARG A 122 19.82 36.57 -19.67
N LEU A 123 21.13 36.64 -19.73
CA LEU A 123 21.96 36.30 -20.86
C LEU A 123 22.45 34.86 -20.71
N THR A 124 22.64 34.15 -21.83
CA THR A 124 23.04 32.75 -21.82
C THR A 124 24.33 32.55 -22.61
N ALA A 125 25.37 32.06 -21.95
CA ALA A 125 26.53 31.48 -22.62
C ALA A 125 26.29 29.98 -22.85
N ARG A 126 26.73 29.47 -24.01
CA ARG A 126 26.51 28.07 -24.42
C ARG A 126 27.78 27.41 -24.94
N ILE A 127 27.89 26.11 -24.76
CA ILE A 127 28.87 25.27 -25.44
C ILE A 127 28.26 23.89 -25.77
N PRO A 128 28.48 23.34 -26.97
CA PRO A 128 28.06 21.98 -27.31
C PRO A 128 28.55 20.95 -26.30
N LEU A 129 27.65 20.09 -25.83
CA LEU A 129 27.99 18.90 -25.05
C LEU A 129 27.91 17.67 -25.97
N PRO A 130 29.03 17.00 -26.27
CA PRO A 130 28.99 15.69 -26.91
C PRO A 130 28.31 14.68 -25.99
N THR A 131 27.32 13.97 -26.50
CA THR A 131 26.59 12.94 -25.76
C THR A 131 26.59 11.62 -26.50
N VAL A 132 26.64 10.52 -25.75
CA VAL A 132 26.35 9.17 -26.21
C VAL A 132 25.23 8.59 -25.35
N ARG A 133 24.53 7.60 -25.89
CA ARG A 133 23.47 6.86 -25.20
C ARG A 133 23.72 5.39 -25.43
N ASP A 134 23.61 4.60 -24.37
CA ASP A 134 23.57 3.16 -24.51
C ASP A 134 22.29 2.75 -25.25
N PRO A 135 22.35 1.77 -26.17
CA PRO A 135 21.17 1.32 -26.89
C PRO A 135 20.12 0.79 -25.90
N GLU A 136 18.85 1.13 -26.13
CA GLU A 136 17.77 0.58 -25.33
C GLU A 136 17.62 -0.91 -25.64
N PRO A 137 17.54 -1.77 -24.62
CA PRO A 137 17.46 -3.20 -24.84
C PRO A 137 16.06 -3.60 -25.34
N GLU A 138 16.02 -4.59 -26.23
CA GLU A 138 14.76 -5.18 -26.74
C GLU A 138 14.15 -6.21 -25.77
N GLN A 139 14.90 -6.64 -24.75
CA GLN A 139 14.45 -7.53 -23.67
C GLN A 139 14.83 -7.00 -22.28
N PRO A 140 14.02 -7.29 -21.23
CA PRO A 140 14.35 -6.87 -19.87
C PRO A 140 15.75 -7.33 -19.49
N THR A 141 16.56 -6.41 -19.00
CA THR A 141 17.97 -6.66 -18.71
C THR A 141 18.30 -6.11 -17.34
N TYR A 142 18.68 -7.00 -16.42
CA TYR A 142 18.97 -6.64 -15.04
C TYR A 142 20.41 -6.99 -14.66
N ARG A 143 21.01 -6.13 -13.83
CA ARG A 143 22.30 -6.30 -13.19
C ARG A 143 22.08 -6.41 -11.69
N TYR A 144 22.93 -7.20 -11.05
CA TYR A 144 22.82 -7.49 -9.63
C TYR A 144 24.16 -7.23 -8.94
N SER A 145 24.12 -6.80 -7.69
CA SER A 145 25.33 -6.59 -6.88
C SER A 145 26.05 -7.89 -6.49
N ILE A 146 25.41 -9.05 -6.71
CA ILE A 146 25.92 -10.39 -6.42
C ILE A 146 25.63 -11.31 -7.62
N SER A 147 26.38 -12.41 -7.76
CA SER A 147 26.27 -13.32 -8.92
C SER A 147 25.45 -14.59 -8.67
N ALA A 148 25.11 -14.89 -7.41
CA ALA A 148 24.31 -16.04 -7.00
C ALA A 148 23.74 -15.84 -5.59
N ILE A 149 22.68 -16.58 -5.25
CA ILE A 149 22.17 -16.73 -3.87
C ILE A 149 22.77 -18.01 -3.28
N ASP A 150 23.88 -17.90 -2.55
CA ASP A 150 24.62 -19.05 -2.01
C ASP A 150 24.11 -19.56 -0.65
N LYS A 151 23.39 -18.70 0.09
CA LYS A 151 22.84 -19.00 1.42
C LYS A 151 21.34 -18.68 1.47
N PRO A 152 20.50 -19.41 0.70
CA PRO A 152 19.06 -19.13 0.64
C PRO A 152 18.33 -19.26 1.98
N TRP A 153 18.95 -19.86 3.00
CA TRP A 153 18.44 -19.95 4.38
C TRP A 153 18.80 -18.74 5.26
N GLN A 154 19.41 -17.69 4.69
CA GLN A 154 19.68 -16.42 5.35
C GLN A 154 19.09 -15.29 4.50
N ASP A 155 18.68 -14.21 5.17
CA ASP A 155 18.28 -12.99 4.49
C ASP A 155 19.39 -12.53 3.56
N THR A 156 19.04 -12.29 2.30
CA THR A 156 19.99 -11.87 1.28
C THR A 156 19.61 -10.48 0.78
N THR A 157 20.45 -9.51 1.10
CA THR A 157 20.32 -8.15 0.56
C THR A 157 21.14 -8.01 -0.72
N LEU A 158 20.51 -7.48 -1.77
CA LEU A 158 21.18 -7.16 -3.03
C LEU A 158 20.63 -5.87 -3.63
N THR A 159 21.44 -5.24 -4.48
CA THR A 159 20.98 -4.20 -5.40
C THR A 159 20.66 -4.84 -6.73
N VAL A 160 19.50 -4.51 -7.30
CA VAL A 160 19.11 -4.84 -8.67
C VAL A 160 18.85 -3.54 -9.43
N GLU A 161 19.40 -3.44 -10.63
CA GLU A 161 19.16 -2.30 -11.52
C GLU A 161 19.08 -2.76 -12.97
N GLY A 162 18.31 -2.06 -13.79
CA GLY A 162 18.21 -2.42 -15.20
C GLY A 162 17.01 -1.84 -15.92
N TYR A 163 16.84 -2.31 -17.14
CA TYR A 163 15.77 -1.89 -18.04
C TYR A 163 14.60 -2.86 -17.96
N HIS A 164 13.39 -2.31 -17.85
CA HIS A 164 12.16 -3.02 -18.14
C HIS A 164 11.60 -2.54 -19.49
N ILE A 165 10.66 -3.28 -20.06
CA ILE A 165 10.15 -3.00 -21.42
C ILE A 165 8.64 -2.81 -21.45
N LEU A 166 7.97 -3.11 -20.33
CA LEU A 166 6.55 -2.86 -20.22
C LEU A 166 6.24 -1.36 -20.30
N PRO A 167 5.15 -0.97 -20.97
CA PRO A 167 4.69 0.41 -21.00
C PRO A 167 4.51 1.00 -19.60
N PRO A 168 4.80 2.30 -19.40
CA PRO A 168 4.67 2.95 -18.09
C PRO A 168 3.31 2.71 -17.40
N ASN A 169 2.21 2.76 -18.14
CA ASN A 169 0.86 2.52 -17.60
C ASN A 169 0.64 1.11 -17.02
N ILE A 170 1.43 0.13 -17.44
CA ILE A 170 1.41 -1.24 -16.92
C ILE A 170 2.23 -1.33 -15.62
N VAL A 171 3.31 -0.56 -15.54
CA VAL A 171 4.28 -0.59 -14.43
C VAL A 171 3.90 0.32 -13.29
N GLY A 172 3.29 1.48 -13.58
CA GLY A 172 2.94 2.47 -12.57
C GLY A 172 1.64 2.19 -11.81
N GLY A 173 0.72 1.42 -12.41
CA GLY A 173 -0.62 1.17 -11.85
C GLY A 173 -1.42 2.45 -11.57
N TYR A 174 -2.60 2.32 -10.98
CA TYR A 174 -3.37 3.47 -10.48
C TYR A 174 -2.81 4.04 -9.17
N ASP A 175 -2.04 3.23 -8.44
CA ASP A 175 -1.54 3.55 -7.09
C ASP A 175 -0.12 4.16 -7.08
N SER A 176 0.47 4.40 -8.26
CA SER A 176 1.83 4.94 -8.43
C SER A 176 2.93 4.08 -7.76
N GLN A 177 2.74 2.77 -7.68
CA GLN A 177 3.70 1.81 -7.13
C GLN A 177 4.03 0.73 -8.16
N ALA A 178 5.33 0.43 -8.28
CA ALA A 178 5.82 -0.73 -9.02
C ALA A 178 6.37 -1.78 -8.06
N TYR A 179 6.29 -3.04 -8.47
CA TYR A 179 6.76 -4.20 -7.73
C TYR A 179 7.80 -4.94 -8.56
N VAL A 180 9.01 -5.09 -8.00
CA VAL A 180 9.94 -6.13 -8.45
C VAL A 180 9.46 -7.44 -7.87
N THR A 181 9.27 -8.43 -8.73
CA THR A 181 8.70 -9.72 -8.35
C THR A 181 9.56 -10.87 -8.84
N LEU A 182 9.66 -11.93 -8.04
CA LEU A 182 10.33 -13.17 -8.40
C LEU A 182 9.29 -14.28 -8.53
N TYR A 183 9.41 -15.08 -9.58
CA TYR A 183 8.58 -16.24 -9.83
C TYR A 183 9.44 -17.48 -9.93
N GLU A 184 8.95 -18.61 -9.42
CA GLU A 184 9.52 -19.90 -9.80
C GLU A 184 9.16 -20.18 -11.27
N ALA A 185 10.07 -20.79 -12.01
CA ALA A 185 9.85 -21.19 -13.40
C ALA A 185 10.20 -22.66 -13.60
N ASP A 186 9.52 -23.27 -14.56
CA ASP A 186 9.80 -24.63 -15.01
C ASP A 186 11.22 -24.65 -15.63
N PRO A 187 12.14 -25.48 -15.12
CA PRO A 187 13.53 -25.49 -15.60
C PRO A 187 13.70 -25.96 -17.06
N ALA A 188 12.75 -26.72 -17.61
CA ALA A 188 12.82 -27.25 -18.96
C ALA A 188 12.28 -26.26 -20.01
N THR A 189 11.27 -25.47 -19.63
CA THR A 189 10.59 -24.55 -20.55
C THR A 189 10.87 -23.07 -20.28
N GLY A 190 11.40 -22.73 -19.11
CA GLY A 190 11.61 -21.35 -18.65
C GLY A 190 10.31 -20.59 -18.35
N LYS A 191 9.14 -21.26 -18.41
CA LYS A 191 7.85 -20.65 -18.15
C LYS A 191 7.61 -20.48 -16.66
N ILE A 192 7.08 -19.32 -16.28
CA ILE A 192 6.70 -18.99 -14.91
C ILE A 192 5.61 -19.94 -14.41
N MET A 193 5.72 -20.32 -13.14
CA MET A 193 4.78 -21.20 -12.45
C MET A 193 4.16 -20.47 -11.27
N GLY A 194 2.83 -20.37 -11.25
CA GLY A 194 2.10 -19.87 -10.09
C GLY A 194 2.21 -18.36 -9.87
N HIS A 195 2.10 -17.94 -8.61
CA HIS A 195 2.17 -16.55 -8.15
C HIS A 195 3.61 -16.17 -7.78
N PRO A 196 3.94 -14.87 -7.67
CA PRO A 196 5.29 -14.47 -7.27
C PRO A 196 5.64 -15.02 -5.88
N VAL A 197 6.83 -15.60 -5.76
CA VAL A 197 7.38 -16.08 -4.48
C VAL A 197 7.97 -14.94 -3.63
N PHE A 198 8.22 -13.80 -4.25
CA PHE A 198 8.73 -12.59 -3.61
C PHE A 198 8.27 -11.36 -4.37
N SER A 199 7.95 -10.29 -3.65
CA SER A 199 7.59 -8.99 -4.20
C SER A 199 8.22 -7.87 -3.36
N HIS A 200 8.72 -6.83 -4.03
CA HIS A 200 9.33 -5.68 -3.38
C HIS A 200 8.91 -4.39 -4.08
N VAL A 201 8.39 -3.44 -3.31
CA VAL A 201 7.96 -2.13 -3.84
C VAL A 201 9.18 -1.32 -4.28
N VAL A 202 9.11 -0.75 -5.47
CA VAL A 202 10.11 0.16 -6.01
C VAL A 202 9.44 1.50 -6.32
N PRO A 203 9.99 2.62 -5.81
CA PRO A 203 9.45 3.93 -6.11
C PRO A 203 9.66 4.27 -7.59
N LEU A 204 8.59 4.71 -8.24
CA LEU A 204 8.62 5.20 -9.61
C LEU A 204 9.42 6.52 -9.69
N THR A 205 10.22 6.67 -10.75
CA THR A 205 11.14 7.82 -10.90
C THR A 205 10.80 8.74 -12.08
N GLY A 206 9.81 8.36 -12.90
CA GLY A 206 9.42 8.99 -14.17
C GLY A 206 8.76 10.37 -14.04
N ASN A 207 7.89 10.70 -15.00
CA ASN A 207 7.13 11.95 -14.96
C ASN A 207 6.19 11.96 -13.75
N CYS A 208 6.55 12.73 -12.71
CA CYS A 208 5.89 12.77 -11.40
C CYS A 208 5.18 14.11 -11.13
N LEU A 209 4.71 14.81 -12.17
CA LEU A 209 4.02 16.11 -12.05
C LEU A 209 2.83 16.08 -11.06
N HIS A 210 2.02 15.02 -11.12
CA HIS A 210 0.86 14.81 -10.24
C HIS A 210 0.79 13.37 -9.72
N HIS A 211 1.15 12.40 -10.55
CA HIS A 211 1.30 10.98 -10.23
C HIS A 211 2.49 10.45 -11.01
N CYS A 212 3.35 9.63 -10.39
CA CYS A 212 4.44 8.98 -11.11
C CYS A 212 3.87 7.84 -11.95
N THR A 213 4.08 7.88 -13.27
CA THR A 213 3.47 6.90 -14.20
C THR A 213 4.43 5.81 -14.67
N GLY A 214 5.70 5.82 -14.25
CA GLY A 214 6.71 4.83 -14.68
C GLY A 214 8.12 5.17 -14.19
N PHE A 215 9.13 4.54 -14.78
CA PHE A 215 10.55 4.87 -14.52
C PHE A 215 11.16 5.72 -15.64
N ARG A 216 12.14 6.57 -15.31
CA ARG A 216 12.85 7.35 -16.34
C ARG A 216 13.60 6.42 -17.28
N ASN A 217 13.41 6.61 -18.60
CA ASN A 217 14.00 5.78 -19.66
C ASN A 217 13.81 4.27 -19.44
N ASN A 218 12.67 3.89 -18.86
CA ASN A 218 12.36 2.53 -18.47
C ASN A 218 13.44 1.84 -17.60
N TYR A 219 14.23 2.63 -16.86
CA TYR A 219 15.33 2.13 -16.05
C TYR A 219 15.02 2.32 -14.56
N PHE A 220 15.17 1.25 -13.79
CA PHE A 220 14.98 1.28 -12.34
C PHE A 220 16.23 0.77 -11.62
N GLY A 221 16.33 1.11 -10.34
CA GLY A 221 17.31 0.54 -9.44
C GLY A 221 16.71 0.49 -8.03
N THR A 222 16.89 -0.64 -7.34
CA THR A 222 16.47 -0.78 -5.95
C THR A 222 17.42 -1.67 -5.17
N LYS A 223 17.45 -1.45 -3.86
CA LYS A 223 18.08 -2.35 -2.89
C LYS A 223 16.97 -3.12 -2.19
N MET A 224 16.97 -4.44 -2.35
CA MET A 224 15.96 -5.34 -1.79
C MET A 224 16.60 -6.39 -0.88
N THR A 225 15.84 -6.84 0.12
CA THR A 225 16.21 -7.96 0.98
C THR A 225 15.23 -9.10 0.75
N ILE A 226 15.75 -10.24 0.29
CA ILE A 226 14.99 -11.47 0.12
C ILE A 226 15.07 -12.25 1.44
N PRO A 227 13.95 -12.54 2.11
CA PRO A 227 13.94 -13.28 3.37
C PRO A 227 14.53 -14.69 3.25
N ALA A 228 15.08 -15.17 4.35
CA ALA A 228 15.52 -16.55 4.49
C ALA A 228 14.40 -17.53 4.13
N GLY A 229 14.72 -18.54 3.32
CA GLY A 229 13.81 -19.62 2.93
C GLY A 229 12.90 -19.29 1.75
N THR A 230 12.84 -18.04 1.28
CA THR A 230 11.98 -17.65 0.14
C THR A 230 12.39 -18.35 -1.16
N LEU A 231 13.70 -18.52 -1.40
CA LEU A 231 14.22 -19.15 -2.61
C LEU A 231 14.76 -20.55 -2.28
N LYS A 232 14.42 -21.54 -3.11
CA LYS A 232 14.80 -22.95 -2.94
C LYS A 232 16.01 -23.27 -3.86
N PRO A 233 17.09 -23.91 -3.34
CA PRO A 233 18.20 -24.37 -4.17
C PRO A 233 17.77 -25.25 -5.35
N GLY A 234 18.44 -25.09 -6.49
CA GLY A 234 18.19 -25.91 -7.68
C GLY A 234 16.89 -25.60 -8.44
N ARG A 235 16.14 -24.58 -8.01
CA ARG A 235 15.00 -24.04 -8.76
C ARG A 235 15.44 -22.92 -9.70
N LEU A 236 14.71 -22.76 -10.80
CA LEU A 236 14.85 -21.64 -11.71
C LEU A 236 13.91 -20.53 -11.27
N TYR A 237 14.41 -19.30 -11.22
CA TYR A 237 13.62 -18.12 -10.89
C TYR A 237 13.69 -17.09 -12.02
N MET A 238 12.56 -16.44 -12.26
CA MET A 238 12.42 -15.33 -13.20
C MET A 238 12.10 -14.06 -12.41
N ILE A 239 12.60 -12.92 -12.85
CA ILE A 239 12.34 -11.61 -12.28
C ILE A 239 11.55 -10.76 -13.28
N GLY A 240 10.54 -10.05 -12.78
CA GLY A 240 9.71 -9.13 -13.56
C GLY A 240 9.32 -7.91 -12.74
N ILE A 241 8.85 -6.86 -13.42
CA ILE A 241 8.43 -5.60 -12.80
C ILE A 241 7.03 -5.24 -13.27
N TYR A 242 6.12 -5.03 -12.31
CA TYR A 242 4.70 -4.85 -12.57
C TYR A 242 4.12 -3.72 -11.71
N GLY A 243 2.99 -3.16 -12.12
CA GLY A 243 2.18 -2.29 -11.28
C GLY A 243 1.36 -3.08 -10.25
N SER A 244 0.33 -2.45 -9.68
CA SER A 244 -0.55 -3.08 -8.67
C SER A 244 -1.34 -4.30 -9.17
N ASN A 245 -1.48 -4.48 -10.48
CA ASN A 245 -2.02 -5.70 -11.07
C ASN A 245 -0.90 -6.70 -11.34
N LEU A 246 -0.53 -7.48 -10.31
CA LEU A 246 0.45 -8.55 -10.46
C LEU A 246 -0.10 -9.65 -11.38
N PRO A 247 0.72 -10.20 -12.29
CA PRO A 247 0.30 -11.28 -13.17
C PRO A 247 -0.21 -12.49 -12.39
N HIS A 248 -1.27 -13.11 -12.90
CA HIS A 248 -1.85 -14.33 -12.33
C HIS A 248 -1.64 -15.55 -13.23
N PRO A 249 -1.67 -16.78 -12.68
CA PRO A 249 -1.57 -18.01 -13.47
C PRO A 249 -2.61 -18.06 -14.60
N GLY A 250 -2.19 -18.48 -15.79
CA GLY A 250 -2.99 -18.52 -17.01
C GLY A 250 -2.89 -17.25 -17.88
N GLU A 251 -2.29 -16.17 -17.39
CA GLU A 251 -2.03 -14.99 -18.24
C GLU A 251 -1.00 -15.27 -19.35
N GLU A 252 -0.15 -16.28 -19.20
CA GLU A 252 0.92 -16.66 -20.15
C GLU A 252 0.42 -17.08 -21.54
N ASP A 253 -0.85 -17.47 -21.66
CA ASP A 253 -1.45 -17.91 -22.93
C ASP A 253 -2.06 -16.75 -23.75
N TYR A 254 -2.08 -15.53 -23.21
CA TYR A 254 -2.65 -14.35 -23.87
C TYR A 254 -1.58 -13.48 -24.54
N ASN A 255 -1.88 -13.04 -25.77
CA ASN A 255 -1.00 -12.12 -26.51
C ASN A 255 -0.99 -10.75 -25.79
N GLY A 256 0.18 -10.29 -25.34
CA GLY A 256 0.31 -9.10 -24.48
C GLY A 256 0.40 -9.39 -22.97
N SER A 257 0.57 -10.67 -22.59
CA SER A 257 0.78 -11.10 -21.19
C SER A 257 1.92 -10.35 -20.50
N LEU A 258 1.67 -9.90 -19.27
CA LEU A 258 2.67 -9.28 -18.38
C LEU A 258 3.88 -10.23 -18.16
N LEU A 259 3.66 -11.54 -18.21
CA LEU A 259 4.68 -12.57 -18.02
C LEU A 259 5.64 -12.74 -19.22
N THR A 260 5.47 -11.98 -20.31
CA THR A 260 6.42 -11.98 -21.44
C THR A 260 7.63 -11.06 -21.22
N SER A 261 7.55 -10.15 -20.26
CA SER A 261 8.62 -9.18 -19.95
C SER A 261 9.32 -9.57 -18.64
N VAL A 262 10.00 -10.72 -18.67
CA VAL A 262 10.78 -11.24 -17.54
C VAL A 262 12.18 -11.61 -17.96
N ALA A 263 13.11 -11.59 -17.01
CA ALA A 263 14.47 -12.06 -17.20
C ALA A 263 14.80 -13.16 -16.19
N GLN A 264 15.80 -13.99 -16.51
CA GLN A 264 16.27 -14.98 -15.55
C GLN A 264 16.88 -14.27 -14.32
N PHE A 265 16.46 -14.71 -13.13
CA PHE A 265 17.03 -14.26 -11.87
C PHE A 265 18.32 -15.03 -11.54
N LEU A 266 19.05 -14.56 -10.53
CA LEU A 266 20.30 -15.17 -10.09
C LEU A 266 20.14 -16.66 -9.74
N PRO A 267 21.17 -17.49 -10.01
CA PRO A 267 21.15 -18.88 -9.60
C PRO A 267 21.12 -19.01 -8.08
N VAL A 268 20.28 -19.91 -7.57
CA VAL A 268 20.16 -20.22 -6.13
C VAL A 268 20.88 -21.53 -5.86
N ARG A 269 22.02 -21.45 -5.16
CA ARG A 269 22.94 -22.56 -4.93
C ARG A 269 22.78 -23.08 -3.50
N SER A 270 22.80 -24.41 -3.35
CA SER A 270 23.09 -25.03 -2.06
C SER A 270 24.60 -24.94 -1.89
N GLY A 271 25.10 -24.00 -1.09
CA GLY A 271 26.54 -23.75 -0.98
C GLY A 271 27.38 -25.02 -0.78
N GLN A 272 28.07 -25.45 -1.84
CA GLN A 272 29.39 -26.06 -1.75
C GLN A 272 30.10 -25.99 -3.11
N PRO A 273 31.29 -25.37 -3.19
CA PRO A 273 32.20 -25.56 -4.30
C PRO A 273 33.24 -26.66 -3.95
N SER A 274 33.19 -27.80 -4.64
CA SER A 274 34.30 -28.35 -5.44
C SER A 274 34.05 -29.80 -5.84
N ASP A 275 34.45 -30.12 -7.06
CA ASP A 275 34.49 -31.44 -7.67
C ASP A 275 35.17 -32.52 -6.79
N ASN A 276 34.68 -33.76 -6.95
CA ASN A 276 35.25 -35.04 -6.49
C ASN A 276 35.03 -35.47 -5.03
N GLN A 277 33.81 -35.91 -4.69
CA GLN A 277 33.62 -37.08 -3.80
C GLN A 277 32.22 -37.71 -3.99
N PRO A 278 32.04 -39.04 -3.88
CA PRO A 278 30.76 -39.69 -4.17
C PRO A 278 29.71 -39.38 -3.08
N ASN A 279 28.47 -39.18 -3.52
CA ASN A 279 27.28 -38.94 -2.70
C ASN A 279 27.05 -40.04 -1.64
N PRO A 280 27.11 -39.73 -0.33
CA PRO A 280 26.72 -40.66 0.73
C PRO A 280 25.42 -40.31 1.45
N ASP A 281 24.70 -39.24 1.10
CA ASP A 281 23.42 -38.89 1.74
C ASP A 281 22.46 -38.23 0.74
N GLN A 282 21.53 -39.01 0.21
CA GLN A 282 20.31 -38.47 -0.39
C GLN A 282 19.68 -37.46 0.59
N PRO A 283 19.34 -36.23 0.15
CA PRO A 283 18.72 -35.27 1.04
C PRO A 283 17.41 -35.87 1.55
N VAL A 284 17.32 -36.10 2.86
CA VAL A 284 16.05 -36.33 3.54
C VAL A 284 15.15 -35.17 3.12
N ALA A 285 14.10 -35.47 2.37
CA ALA A 285 13.20 -34.45 1.86
C ALA A 285 12.67 -33.65 3.07
N ARG A 286 12.86 -32.33 3.07
CA ARG A 286 12.39 -31.47 4.16
C ARG A 286 10.86 -31.38 4.11
N PRO A 287 10.19 -31.21 5.26
CA PRO A 287 8.75 -30.93 5.29
C PRO A 287 8.37 -29.80 4.36
N ASP A 288 7.37 -30.00 3.51
CA ASP A 288 6.87 -29.00 2.57
C ASP A 288 5.35 -28.87 2.75
N LEU A 289 4.85 -27.64 2.73
CA LEU A 289 3.44 -27.30 2.83
C LEU A 289 3.00 -26.65 1.53
N TYR A 290 2.05 -27.26 0.86
CA TYR A 290 1.46 -26.75 -0.36
C TYR A 290 -0.03 -26.47 -0.16
N ILE A 291 -0.42 -25.24 -0.48
CA ILE A 291 -1.81 -24.79 -0.48
C ILE A 291 -2.10 -24.28 -1.89
N PRO A 292 -2.93 -24.98 -2.70
CA PRO A 292 -3.18 -24.62 -4.10
C PRO A 292 -3.94 -23.29 -4.25
N TYR A 293 -4.83 -22.98 -3.31
CA TYR A 293 -5.58 -21.72 -3.28
C TYR A 293 -5.36 -21.06 -1.92
N LYS A 294 -4.55 -20.00 -1.89
CA LYS A 294 -4.10 -19.35 -0.64
C LYS A 294 -4.99 -18.19 -0.21
N ARG A 295 -6.02 -17.86 -1.01
CA ARG A 295 -6.87 -16.71 -0.77
C ARG A 295 -7.93 -17.02 0.30
N ILE A 296 -8.01 -16.15 1.29
CA ILE A 296 -9.04 -16.15 2.34
C ILE A 296 -9.75 -14.80 2.37
N ASN A 297 -11.03 -14.79 2.70
CA ASN A 297 -11.88 -13.61 2.75
C ASN A 297 -12.54 -13.51 4.15
N PRO A 298 -12.26 -12.44 4.92
CA PRO A 298 -12.83 -12.28 6.26
C PRO A 298 -14.35 -12.08 6.26
N TYR A 299 -14.92 -11.68 5.13
CA TYR A 299 -16.36 -11.42 4.97
C TYR A 299 -17.15 -12.67 4.55
N GLN A 300 -16.48 -13.76 4.19
CA GLN A 300 -17.12 -15.04 3.94
C GLN A 300 -17.46 -15.74 5.26
N GLU A 301 -18.63 -16.38 5.32
CA GLU A 301 -19.02 -17.17 6.49
C GLU A 301 -17.97 -18.25 6.82
N MET A 302 -17.49 -18.96 5.79
CA MET A 302 -16.51 -20.03 5.94
C MET A 302 -15.54 -20.07 4.75
N ASN A 303 -14.24 -19.96 5.04
CA ASN A 303 -13.17 -20.17 4.07
C ASN A 303 -12.77 -21.64 4.09
N THR A 304 -12.70 -22.29 2.92
CA THR A 304 -12.26 -23.68 2.81
C THR A 304 -10.94 -23.75 2.04
N LEU A 305 -9.86 -24.14 2.73
CA LEU A 305 -8.55 -24.37 2.11
C LEU A 305 -8.25 -25.86 2.08
N THR A 306 -7.52 -26.31 1.05
CA THR A 306 -6.92 -27.64 1.04
C THR A 306 -5.43 -27.50 1.35
N ALA A 307 -4.95 -28.10 2.43
CA ALA A 307 -3.56 -28.05 2.84
C ALA A 307 -2.92 -29.42 2.63
N ARG A 308 -1.86 -29.47 1.82
CA ARG A 308 -1.08 -30.68 1.55
C ARG A 308 0.26 -30.55 2.22
N VAL A 309 0.57 -31.44 3.14
CA VAL A 309 1.89 -31.52 3.76
C VAL A 309 2.59 -32.79 3.30
N SER A 310 3.89 -32.71 3.05
CA SER A 310 4.71 -33.84 2.64
C SER A 310 6.03 -33.87 3.42
N ASN A 311 6.67 -35.05 3.45
CA ASN A 311 7.95 -35.29 4.11
C ASN A 311 7.95 -35.00 5.62
N LEU A 312 6.82 -35.21 6.30
CA LEU A 312 6.76 -35.12 7.76
C LEU A 312 7.60 -36.21 8.42
N PRO A 313 8.49 -35.85 9.37
CA PRO A 313 9.20 -36.82 10.18
C PRO A 313 8.24 -37.73 10.93
N LYS A 314 8.62 -38.99 11.10
CA LYS A 314 7.88 -39.90 11.96
C LYS A 314 8.02 -39.44 13.42
N LEU A 315 6.89 -39.19 14.09
CA LEU A 315 6.89 -38.80 15.49
C LEU A 315 7.03 -40.03 16.41
N THR A 316 7.89 -39.92 17.42
CA THR A 316 7.96 -40.86 18.54
C THR A 316 7.07 -40.44 19.70
N GLU A 317 6.73 -39.16 19.79
CA GLU A 317 5.86 -38.54 20.80
C GLU A 317 5.18 -37.30 20.21
N GLY A 318 3.94 -37.04 20.64
CA GLY A 318 3.14 -35.90 20.17
C GLY A 318 2.32 -36.16 18.91
N TYR A 319 1.79 -35.08 18.32
CA TYR A 319 1.03 -35.10 17.07
C TYR A 319 1.33 -33.87 16.21
N TYR A 320 0.98 -33.93 14.92
CA TYR A 320 1.01 -32.75 14.05
C TYR A 320 -0.36 -32.08 14.01
N ARG A 321 -0.38 -30.75 13.90
CA ARG A 321 -1.59 -29.98 13.62
C ARG A 321 -1.33 -28.90 12.58
N PHE A 322 -2.37 -28.53 11.86
CA PHE A 322 -2.43 -27.24 11.20
C PHE A 322 -2.85 -26.16 12.19
N SER A 323 -2.25 -24.98 12.06
CA SER A 323 -2.75 -23.78 12.72
C SER A 323 -2.74 -22.62 11.74
N VAL A 324 -3.75 -21.76 11.81
CA VAL A 324 -3.81 -20.52 11.03
C VAL A 324 -3.63 -19.38 12.00
N GLN A 325 -2.55 -18.62 11.85
CA GLN A 325 -2.14 -17.60 12.81
C GLN A 325 -2.01 -16.24 12.13
N ALA A 326 -2.38 -15.20 12.86
CA ALA A 326 -2.20 -13.82 12.43
C ALA A 326 -0.74 -13.40 12.53
N THR A 327 -0.30 -12.60 11.56
CA THR A 327 1.03 -12.00 11.50
C THR A 327 0.93 -10.50 11.32
N ASP A 328 1.75 -9.75 12.05
CA ASP A 328 1.81 -8.30 11.95
C ASP A 328 2.36 -7.82 10.60
N ILE A 329 2.46 -6.50 10.43
CA ILE A 329 2.99 -5.87 9.21
C ILE A 329 4.47 -6.19 8.92
N PHE A 330 5.19 -6.75 9.89
CA PHE A 330 6.57 -7.21 9.75
C PHE A 330 6.64 -8.73 9.50
N GLY A 331 5.51 -9.42 9.51
CA GLY A 331 5.40 -10.86 9.29
C GLY A 331 5.66 -11.71 10.54
N GLU A 332 5.71 -11.08 11.72
CA GLU A 332 5.91 -11.71 13.02
C GLU A 332 4.58 -12.19 13.61
N LEU A 333 4.61 -13.27 14.39
CA LEU A 333 3.40 -13.85 14.99
C LEU A 333 2.83 -12.96 16.09
N THR A 334 1.54 -12.69 16.01
CA THR A 334 0.82 -11.89 17.03
C THR A 334 0.37 -12.75 18.21
N GLY A 335 0.36 -14.06 18.05
CA GLY A 335 -0.21 -15.03 19.00
C GLY A 335 -1.71 -15.28 18.81
N GLU A 336 -2.39 -14.54 17.93
CA GLU A 336 -3.80 -14.75 17.60
C GLU A 336 -3.96 -15.88 16.57
N LYS A 337 -4.88 -16.80 16.85
CA LYS A 337 -5.09 -18.02 16.06
C LYS A 337 -6.52 -18.07 15.54
N ALA A 338 -6.66 -18.17 14.22
CA ALA A 338 -7.95 -18.30 13.53
C ALA A 338 -8.43 -19.75 13.45
N LEU A 339 -7.51 -20.72 13.50
CA LEU A 339 -7.83 -22.16 13.45
C LEU A 339 -6.71 -22.99 14.08
N GLU A 340 -7.08 -24.07 14.76
CA GLU A 340 -6.18 -25.18 15.11
C GLU A 340 -6.88 -26.50 14.74
N GLN A 341 -6.22 -27.34 13.94
CA GLN A 341 -6.78 -28.59 13.46
C GLN A 341 -5.73 -29.70 13.50
N VAL A 342 -5.95 -30.70 14.36
CA VAL A 342 -5.08 -31.88 14.47
C VAL A 342 -5.10 -32.66 13.15
N ILE A 343 -3.93 -33.10 12.69
CA ILE A 343 -3.81 -34.05 11.58
C ILE A 343 -3.94 -35.46 12.18
N PRO A 344 -5.02 -36.21 11.90
CA PRO A 344 -5.19 -37.55 12.44
C PRO A 344 -4.05 -38.45 11.96
N VAL A 345 -3.45 -39.24 12.86
CA VAL A 345 -2.26 -40.04 12.57
C VAL A 345 -2.52 -41.06 11.46
N GLU A 346 -3.75 -41.57 11.38
CA GLU A 346 -4.23 -42.50 10.36
C GLU A 346 -4.33 -41.89 8.97
N ARG A 347 -4.35 -40.56 8.84
CA ARG A 347 -4.35 -39.84 7.56
C ARG A 347 -2.96 -39.42 7.11
N ILE A 348 -1.93 -39.68 7.93
CA ILE A 348 -0.54 -39.47 7.55
C ILE A 348 -0.02 -40.77 6.91
N HIS A 349 0.10 -40.75 5.59
CA HIS A 349 0.62 -41.86 4.79
C HIS A 349 1.99 -41.48 4.24
N ASP A 350 3.02 -42.27 4.58
CA ASP A 350 4.41 -42.05 4.14
C ASP A 350 4.94 -40.62 4.37
N GLY A 351 4.54 -40.02 5.49
CA GLY A 351 4.93 -38.65 5.86
C GLY A 351 4.18 -37.56 5.10
N ALA A 352 3.10 -37.90 4.39
CA ALA A 352 2.23 -36.94 3.72
C ALA A 352 0.79 -37.00 4.25
N ALA A 353 0.12 -35.85 4.26
CA ALA A 353 -1.30 -35.73 4.59
C ALA A 353 -1.94 -34.59 3.78
N GLU A 354 -3.22 -34.75 3.46
CA GLU A 354 -4.05 -33.71 2.87
C GLU A 354 -5.25 -33.47 3.79
N GLU A 355 -5.45 -32.22 4.19
CA GLU A 355 -6.56 -31.83 5.05
C GLU A 355 -7.34 -30.65 4.47
N LYS A 356 -8.63 -30.61 4.75
CA LYS A 356 -9.47 -29.43 4.52
C LYS A 356 -9.47 -28.58 5.78
N LEU A 357 -9.07 -27.33 5.65
CA LEU A 357 -9.09 -26.33 6.72
C LEU A 357 -10.32 -25.45 6.53
N ASN A 358 -11.24 -25.49 7.49
CA ASN A 358 -12.43 -24.65 7.49
C ASN A 358 -12.21 -23.49 8.47
N ILE A 359 -11.98 -22.30 7.94
CA ILE A 359 -11.61 -21.11 8.70
C ILE A 359 -12.81 -20.16 8.69
N PRO A 360 -13.51 -19.95 9.81
CA PRO A 360 -14.58 -18.97 9.88
C PRO A 360 -14.05 -17.58 9.52
N GLY A 361 -14.73 -16.84 8.63
CA GLY A 361 -14.28 -15.48 8.29
C GLY A 361 -14.27 -14.54 9.49
N SER A 362 -15.17 -14.75 10.45
CA SER A 362 -15.19 -14.02 11.71
C SER A 362 -13.96 -14.23 12.60
N ALA A 363 -13.21 -15.33 12.40
CA ALA A 363 -11.94 -15.59 13.08
C ALA A 363 -10.76 -14.86 12.40
N LEU A 364 -10.99 -14.22 11.25
CA LEU A 364 -10.03 -13.40 10.52
C LEU A 364 -10.17 -11.91 10.91
N ASN A 365 -10.00 -11.63 12.20
CA ASN A 365 -10.31 -10.36 12.84
C ASN A 365 -9.10 -9.40 12.99
N TYR A 366 -7.88 -9.87 12.73
CA TYR A 366 -6.64 -9.09 12.78
C TYR A 366 -6.38 -8.28 11.50
N GLU A 367 -5.90 -7.04 11.65
CA GLU A 367 -5.64 -6.06 10.56
C GLU A 367 -4.38 -6.36 9.71
N GLY A 368 -3.68 -7.46 9.97
CA GLY A 368 -2.49 -7.89 9.23
C GLY A 368 -2.73 -9.09 8.32
N SER A 369 -1.69 -9.91 8.15
CA SER A 369 -1.74 -11.10 7.29
C SER A 369 -1.98 -12.37 8.10
N TYR A 370 -2.23 -13.49 7.41
CA TYR A 370 -2.34 -14.80 8.05
C TYR A 370 -1.36 -15.78 7.43
N ARG A 371 -0.90 -16.74 8.23
CA ARG A 371 -0.02 -17.83 7.81
C ARG A 371 -0.54 -19.16 8.33
N VAL A 372 -0.47 -20.19 7.50
CA VAL A 372 -0.73 -21.57 7.91
C VAL A 372 0.57 -22.19 8.37
N PHE A 373 0.59 -22.78 9.55
CA PHE A 373 1.70 -23.56 10.06
C PHE A 373 1.30 -25.02 10.16
N VAL A 374 2.24 -25.91 9.85
CA VAL A 374 2.26 -27.25 10.41
C VAL A 374 3.12 -27.20 11.66
N GLU A 375 2.54 -27.61 12.79
CA GLU A 375 3.20 -27.60 14.08
C GLU A 375 3.29 -29.02 14.62
N LYS A 376 4.42 -29.35 15.24
CA LYS A 376 4.56 -30.52 16.11
C LYS A 376 4.17 -30.09 17.52
N VAL A 377 3.24 -30.82 18.12
CA VAL A 377 2.74 -30.56 19.47
C VAL A 377 3.08 -31.75 20.35
N ILE A 378 3.81 -31.49 21.43
CA ILE A 378 4.06 -32.45 22.50
C ILE A 378 3.22 -32.03 23.71
N PRO A 379 2.19 -32.81 24.08
CA PRO A 379 1.34 -32.48 25.21
C PRO A 379 2.14 -32.34 26.51
N GLY A 380 1.87 -31.29 27.27
CA GLY A 380 2.49 -31.10 28.59
C GLY A 380 2.02 -32.17 29.59
N LYS A 381 2.93 -32.64 30.46
CA LYS A 381 2.57 -33.52 31.59
C LYS A 381 2.23 -32.69 32.83
N ASP A 382 1.31 -33.20 33.65
CA ASP A 382 0.97 -32.64 34.98
C ASP A 382 0.56 -31.14 34.97
N GLY A 383 -0.14 -30.69 33.91
CA GLY A 383 -0.64 -29.33 33.79
C GLY A 383 0.36 -28.30 33.24
N ALA A 384 1.53 -28.74 32.77
CA ALA A 384 2.43 -27.90 31.98
C ALA A 384 1.81 -27.56 30.60
N ALA A 385 2.19 -26.42 30.02
CA ALA A 385 1.77 -26.03 28.68
C ALA A 385 2.37 -26.96 27.61
N ASP A 386 1.65 -27.14 26.50
CA ASP A 386 2.13 -27.93 25.37
C ASP A 386 3.39 -27.31 24.77
N ALA A 387 4.38 -28.16 24.45
CA ALA A 387 5.52 -27.73 23.67
C ALA A 387 5.16 -27.76 22.18
N VAL A 388 5.15 -26.58 21.56
CA VAL A 388 4.78 -26.39 20.16
C VAL A 388 6.01 -25.98 19.36
N GLU A 389 6.32 -26.74 18.31
CA GLU A 389 7.45 -26.50 17.41
C GLU A 389 6.93 -26.31 15.98
N PRO A 390 7.14 -25.15 15.34
CA PRO A 390 6.75 -24.94 13.94
C PRO A 390 7.64 -25.78 13.02
N VAL A 391 7.03 -26.48 12.08
CA VAL A 391 7.70 -27.42 11.17
C VAL A 391 7.90 -26.81 9.80
N VAL A 392 6.82 -26.26 9.24
CA VAL A 392 6.78 -25.57 7.95
C VAL A 392 5.58 -24.62 7.96
N SER A 393 5.63 -23.57 7.15
CA SER A 393 4.57 -22.57 7.11
C SER A 393 4.40 -21.97 5.72
N GLU A 394 3.20 -21.52 5.40
CA GLU A 394 2.86 -20.91 4.11
C GLU A 394 1.93 -19.71 4.32
N ASN A 395 2.23 -18.57 3.66
CA ASN A 395 1.40 -17.36 3.75
C ASN A 395 0.04 -17.54 3.07
N LEU A 396 -0.97 -16.85 3.61
CA LEU A 396 -2.30 -16.72 3.01
C LEU A 396 -2.51 -15.31 2.48
N ASP A 397 -3.23 -15.22 1.36
CA ASP A 397 -3.59 -13.95 0.73
C ASP A 397 -4.95 -13.50 1.28
N LEU A 398 -4.97 -12.41 2.04
CA LEU A 398 -6.21 -11.86 2.59
C LEU A 398 -6.91 -10.98 1.55
N LEU A 399 -8.10 -11.39 1.08
CA LEU A 399 -8.97 -10.58 0.22
C LEU A 399 -9.87 -9.69 1.08
N ALA A 400 -9.24 -8.74 1.79
CA ALA A 400 -9.95 -7.69 2.52
C ALA A 400 -9.96 -6.42 1.66
N ASN A 401 -11.10 -6.10 1.05
CA ASN A 401 -11.28 -4.85 0.32
C ASN A 401 -12.71 -4.32 0.45
N THR A 402 -12.91 -3.07 0.00
CA THR A 402 -14.19 -2.35 0.14
C THR A 402 -15.33 -3.03 -0.61
N ALA A 403 -15.06 -3.61 -1.78
CA ALA A 403 -16.06 -4.25 -2.62
C ALA A 403 -16.59 -5.55 -2.00
N GLU A 404 -15.69 -6.38 -1.45
CA GLU A 404 -16.08 -7.61 -0.75
C GLU A 404 -16.84 -7.31 0.54
N GLU A 405 -16.43 -6.29 1.30
CA GLU A 405 -17.17 -5.87 2.50
C GLU A 405 -18.56 -5.36 2.15
N GLN A 406 -18.67 -4.46 1.17
CA GLN A 406 -19.96 -3.91 0.74
C GLN A 406 -20.89 -5.01 0.24
N LYS A 407 -20.36 -5.96 -0.55
CA LYS A 407 -21.14 -7.10 -1.03
C LYS A 407 -21.65 -7.95 0.14
N ALA A 408 -20.77 -8.32 1.07
CA ALA A 408 -21.16 -9.10 2.25
C ALA A 408 -22.18 -8.36 3.12
N ALA A 409 -22.00 -7.05 3.30
CA ALA A 409 -22.92 -6.22 4.06
C ALA A 409 -24.32 -6.16 3.43
N VAL A 410 -24.40 -5.97 2.10
CA VAL A 410 -25.67 -5.97 1.35
C VAL A 410 -26.34 -7.34 1.39
N GLU A 411 -25.58 -8.42 1.21
CA GLU A 411 -26.10 -9.79 1.33
C GLU A 411 -26.62 -10.07 2.75
N TRP A 412 -25.90 -9.62 3.77
CA TRP A 412 -26.28 -9.79 5.17
C TRP A 412 -27.58 -9.05 5.50
N VAL A 413 -27.71 -7.77 5.15
CA VAL A 413 -28.97 -7.03 5.41
C VAL A 413 -30.17 -7.62 4.65
N LYS A 414 -29.91 -8.18 3.46
CA LYS A 414 -30.93 -8.87 2.65
C LYS A 414 -31.40 -10.15 3.32
N GLN A 415 -30.48 -10.98 3.82
CA GLN A 415 -30.81 -12.19 4.58
C GLN A 415 -31.63 -11.88 5.84
N GLN A 416 -31.31 -10.77 6.50
CA GLN A 416 -32.01 -10.29 7.70
C GLN A 416 -33.29 -9.49 7.40
N ALA A 417 -33.62 -9.26 6.11
CA ALA A 417 -34.77 -8.48 5.64
C ALA A 417 -34.86 -7.05 6.25
N LEU A 418 -33.72 -6.40 6.44
CA LEU A 418 -33.64 -5.13 7.19
C LEU A 418 -34.06 -3.91 6.35
N LEU A 419 -33.70 -3.84 5.08
CA LEU A 419 -34.00 -2.72 4.18
C LEU A 419 -34.15 -3.19 2.72
N ASP A 420 -34.74 -2.32 1.90
CA ASP A 420 -34.75 -2.45 0.43
C ASP A 420 -33.37 -2.05 -0.10
N GLU A 421 -32.65 -2.98 -0.74
CA GLU A 421 -31.28 -2.77 -1.20
C GLU A 421 -31.15 -1.81 -2.39
N SER A 422 -32.25 -1.46 -3.06
CA SER A 422 -32.24 -0.69 -4.32
C SER A 422 -32.29 0.83 -4.13
N LYS A 423 -32.54 1.32 -2.91
CA LYS A 423 -32.71 2.76 -2.68
C LYS A 423 -31.36 3.49 -2.68
N THR A 424 -31.26 4.51 -3.51
CA THR A 424 -30.10 5.43 -3.59
C THR A 424 -30.14 6.51 -2.52
N VAL A 425 -31.32 6.84 -2.00
CA VAL A 425 -31.51 7.78 -0.89
C VAL A 425 -32.51 7.20 0.09
N LEU A 426 -32.11 7.06 1.35
CA LEU A 426 -32.95 6.57 2.43
C LEU A 426 -33.64 7.71 3.16
N SER A 427 -34.92 7.48 3.43
CA SER A 427 -35.71 8.35 4.29
C SER A 427 -35.52 8.00 5.77
N ARG A 428 -36.02 8.88 6.62
CA ARG A 428 -36.09 8.65 8.06
C ARG A 428 -36.93 7.43 8.43
N ARG A 429 -38.01 7.16 7.68
CA ARG A 429 -38.79 5.91 7.78
C ARG A 429 -37.87 4.71 7.58
N ASP A 430 -37.10 4.70 6.49
CA ASP A 430 -36.27 3.57 6.11
C ASP A 430 -35.25 3.21 7.20
N VAL A 431 -34.49 4.19 7.69
CA VAL A 431 -33.49 3.97 8.76
C VAL A 431 -34.14 3.53 10.07
N THR A 432 -35.30 4.10 10.43
CA THR A 432 -36.02 3.74 11.66
C THR A 432 -36.53 2.31 11.62
N VAL A 433 -37.14 1.92 10.49
CA VAL A 433 -37.67 0.57 10.28
C VAL A 433 -36.55 -0.46 10.26
N ALA A 434 -35.41 -0.15 9.61
CA ALA A 434 -34.25 -1.03 9.59
C ALA A 434 -33.73 -1.32 11.01
N LEU A 435 -33.61 -0.30 11.86
CA LEU A 435 -33.19 -0.48 13.27
C LEU A 435 -34.22 -1.25 14.11
N TYR A 436 -35.51 -1.02 13.89
CA TYR A 436 -36.56 -1.77 14.56
C TYR A 436 -36.53 -3.26 14.20
N ARG A 437 -36.32 -3.58 12.91
CA ARG A 437 -36.15 -4.97 12.45
C ARG A 437 -34.88 -5.59 12.99
N LEU A 438 -33.77 -4.83 13.03
CA LEU A 438 -32.51 -5.29 13.62
C LEU A 438 -32.65 -5.65 15.10
N ALA A 439 -33.51 -4.93 15.85
CA ALA A 439 -33.86 -5.27 17.23
C ALA A 439 -34.79 -6.49 17.37
N GLY A 440 -35.13 -7.19 16.28
CA GLY A 440 -36.05 -8.32 16.26
C GLY A 440 -37.53 -7.93 16.23
N ALA A 441 -37.85 -6.70 15.79
CA ALA A 441 -39.22 -6.16 15.73
C ALA A 441 -40.01 -6.37 17.04
N PRO A 442 -39.49 -5.90 18.19
CA PRO A 442 -40.07 -6.19 19.50
C PRO A 442 -41.48 -5.62 19.62
N HIS A 443 -42.36 -6.32 20.35
CA HIS A 443 -43.73 -5.85 20.61
C HIS A 443 -43.74 -4.45 21.26
N VAL A 444 -44.65 -3.59 20.78
CA VAL A 444 -44.80 -2.20 21.21
C VAL A 444 -46.23 -1.94 21.64
N GLU A 445 -46.43 -1.41 22.83
CA GLU A 445 -47.73 -0.88 23.24
C GLU A 445 -48.01 0.41 22.45
N LEU A 446 -48.95 0.33 21.50
CA LEU A 446 -49.27 1.43 20.59
C LEU A 446 -50.26 2.41 21.24
N PRO A 447 -49.93 3.71 21.34
CA PRO A 447 -50.87 4.68 21.89
C PRO A 447 -52.03 4.89 20.92
N ALA A 448 -53.24 5.02 21.48
CA ALA A 448 -54.49 5.22 20.74
C ALA A 448 -54.51 6.53 19.92
N THR A 449 -53.68 7.49 20.31
CA THR A 449 -53.44 8.72 19.56
C THR A 449 -51.95 8.82 19.24
N SER A 450 -51.64 9.12 17.98
CA SER A 450 -50.25 9.28 17.55
C SER A 450 -49.60 10.46 18.27
N PRO A 451 -48.38 10.28 18.82
CA PRO A 451 -47.59 11.39 19.36
C PRO A 451 -46.99 12.27 18.26
N TYR A 452 -47.15 11.90 16.99
CA TYR A 452 -46.68 12.65 15.82
C TYR A 452 -47.88 13.11 14.98
N ALA A 453 -47.94 14.42 14.70
CA ALA A 453 -49.09 15.01 14.00
C ALA A 453 -49.24 14.57 12.53
N ASP A 454 -48.17 14.06 11.92
CA ASP A 454 -48.06 13.65 10.52
C ASP A 454 -48.02 12.13 10.31
N VAL A 455 -48.23 11.34 11.37
CA VAL A 455 -48.24 9.87 11.32
C VAL A 455 -49.57 9.36 11.84
N ALA A 456 -50.30 8.63 10.99
CA ALA A 456 -51.54 7.96 11.38
C ALA A 456 -51.24 6.66 12.14
N THR A 457 -52.12 6.27 13.07
CA THR A 457 -52.01 4.99 13.80
C THR A 457 -52.18 3.76 12.90
N SER A 458 -52.71 3.95 11.68
CA SER A 458 -52.85 2.94 10.64
C SER A 458 -51.63 2.83 9.71
N ASP A 459 -50.59 3.65 9.90
CA ASP A 459 -49.34 3.52 9.11
C ASP A 459 -48.70 2.14 9.41
N PRO A 460 -48.30 1.37 8.40
CA PRO A 460 -47.72 0.03 8.59
C PRO A 460 -46.45 0.04 9.44
N ASP A 461 -45.71 1.15 9.46
CA ASP A 461 -44.47 1.31 10.21
C ASP A 461 -44.67 2.04 11.55
N TYR A 462 -45.93 2.29 11.95
CA TYR A 462 -46.26 3.03 13.18
C TYR A 462 -45.59 2.44 14.43
N ALA A 463 -45.54 1.11 14.54
CA ALA A 463 -44.86 0.43 15.64
C ALA A 463 -43.37 0.76 15.72
N ALA A 464 -42.67 0.82 14.57
CA ALA A 464 -41.25 1.18 14.53
C ALA A 464 -41.02 2.61 15.02
N TYR A 465 -41.90 3.55 14.66
CA TYR A 465 -41.78 4.96 15.09
C TYR A 465 -42.00 5.13 16.59
N ILE A 466 -43.01 4.44 17.15
CA ILE A 466 -43.30 4.48 18.58
C ILE A 466 -42.18 3.82 19.37
N TRP A 467 -41.68 2.67 18.92
CA TRP A 467 -40.54 2.00 19.52
C TRP A 467 -39.30 2.91 19.55
N ALA A 468 -38.95 3.52 18.41
CA ALA A 468 -37.78 4.39 18.32
C ALA A 468 -37.89 5.60 19.26
N ARG A 469 -39.11 6.11 19.48
CA ARG A 469 -39.40 7.14 20.47
C ARG A 469 -39.22 6.65 21.91
N GLN A 470 -39.82 5.51 22.25
CA GLN A 470 -39.75 4.93 23.59
C GLN A 470 -38.32 4.57 24.00
N LYS A 471 -37.50 4.16 23.03
CA LYS A 471 -36.08 3.81 23.24
C LYS A 471 -35.12 4.99 23.13
N GLY A 472 -35.62 6.19 22.84
CA GLY A 472 -34.80 7.40 22.77
C GLY A 472 -33.86 7.45 21.55
N ILE A 473 -34.13 6.66 20.51
CA ILE A 473 -33.41 6.73 19.23
C ILE A 473 -33.75 8.06 18.54
N THR A 474 -35.04 8.42 18.54
CA THR A 474 -35.48 9.70 18.00
C THR A 474 -36.82 10.16 18.57
N PHE A 475 -37.00 11.48 18.73
CA PHE A 475 -38.24 12.09 19.24
C PHE A 475 -39.06 12.85 18.18
N GLY A 476 -38.66 12.77 16.90
CA GLY A 476 -39.21 13.62 15.85
C GLY A 476 -38.52 14.97 15.77
N TRP A 477 -39.17 15.94 15.12
CA TRP A 477 -38.71 17.32 15.00
C TRP A 477 -39.41 18.21 16.04
N VAL A 478 -38.86 19.41 16.23
CA VAL A 478 -39.38 20.39 17.22
C VAL A 478 -40.81 20.85 16.93
N ASP A 479 -41.28 20.68 15.69
CA ASP A 479 -42.65 20.97 15.27
C ASP A 479 -43.67 19.88 15.68
N GLY A 480 -43.23 18.84 16.41
CA GLY A 480 -44.08 17.74 16.87
C GLY A 480 -44.39 16.70 15.79
N LYS A 481 -43.71 16.74 14.65
CA LYS A 481 -43.86 15.79 13.54
C LYS A 481 -42.71 14.79 13.49
N PHE A 482 -42.94 13.66 12.85
CA PHE A 482 -41.91 12.64 12.63
C PHE A 482 -41.09 12.90 11.36
N HIS A 483 -41.74 13.41 10.31
CA HIS A 483 -41.23 13.55 8.94
C HIS A 483 -40.72 12.22 8.35
N PRO A 484 -41.60 11.22 8.12
CA PRO A 484 -41.20 9.88 7.66
C PRO A 484 -40.38 9.91 6.36
N GLU A 485 -40.79 10.76 5.41
CA GLU A 485 -40.20 10.82 4.06
C GLU A 485 -39.02 11.79 3.95
N ALA A 486 -38.59 12.42 5.06
CA ALA A 486 -37.42 13.28 5.03
C ALA A 486 -36.14 12.45 4.84
N ASN A 487 -35.32 12.84 3.87
CA ASN A 487 -34.01 12.25 3.64
C ASN A 487 -33.13 12.45 4.88
N LEU A 488 -32.34 11.44 5.23
CA LEU A 488 -31.34 11.57 6.28
C LEU A 488 -29.95 11.76 5.70
N SER A 489 -29.24 12.75 6.25
CA SER A 489 -27.81 12.88 6.04
C SER A 489 -27.04 11.76 6.74
N ALA A 490 -25.83 11.51 6.25
CA ALA A 490 -24.83 10.63 6.87
C ALA A 490 -24.76 10.81 8.40
N ARG A 491 -24.63 12.06 8.85
CA ARG A 491 -24.51 12.44 10.27
C ARG A 491 -25.76 12.12 11.08
N SER A 492 -26.93 12.35 10.48
CA SER A 492 -28.21 12.06 11.14
C SER A 492 -28.40 10.55 11.30
N THR A 493 -28.00 9.77 10.29
CA THR A 493 -28.03 8.30 10.33
C THR A 493 -27.14 7.76 11.45
N LEU A 494 -25.94 8.30 11.62
CA LEU A 494 -25.07 7.91 12.76
C LEU A 494 -25.67 8.22 14.11
N ALA A 495 -26.35 9.35 14.24
CA ALA A 495 -27.01 9.68 15.48
C ALA A 495 -28.06 8.62 15.86
N PHE A 496 -28.75 8.05 14.86
CA PHE A 496 -29.65 6.92 15.06
C PHE A 496 -28.89 5.66 15.48
N LEU A 497 -27.82 5.29 14.77
CA LEU A 497 -27.00 4.10 15.08
C LEU A 497 -26.39 4.18 16.48
N TYR A 498 -25.82 5.32 16.85
CA TYR A 498 -25.22 5.54 18.17
C TYR A 498 -26.25 5.37 19.29
N ARG A 499 -27.43 5.98 19.14
CA ARG A 499 -28.50 5.89 20.14
C ARG A 499 -29.07 4.48 20.23
N TYR A 500 -29.16 3.78 19.11
CA TYR A 500 -29.49 2.37 19.06
C TYR A 500 -28.45 1.53 19.82
N GLN A 501 -27.16 1.72 19.58
CA GLN A 501 -26.12 0.97 20.26
C GLN A 501 -26.13 1.22 21.78
N ARG A 502 -26.34 2.47 22.20
CA ARG A 502 -26.51 2.84 23.62
C ARG A 502 -27.72 2.20 24.30
N MET A 503 -28.73 1.82 23.52
CA MET A 503 -29.88 1.08 24.02
C MET A 503 -29.54 -0.40 24.26
N ILE A 504 -28.71 -1.01 23.40
CA ILE A 504 -28.40 -2.46 23.46
C ILE A 504 -27.30 -2.78 24.47
N ALA A 505 -26.30 -1.92 24.59
CA ALA A 505 -25.22 -2.07 25.56
C ALA A 505 -24.89 -0.69 26.17
N PRO A 506 -24.42 -0.62 27.43
CA PRO A 506 -23.81 0.60 27.95
C PRO A 506 -22.48 0.84 27.21
N VAL A 507 -22.55 1.49 26.06
CA VAL A 507 -21.40 1.88 25.23
C VAL A 507 -20.47 2.77 26.07
N PRO A 508 -19.14 2.57 26.06
CA PRO A 508 -18.21 3.52 26.65
C PRO A 508 -18.47 4.90 26.05
N ALA A 509 -18.62 5.93 26.87
CA ALA A 509 -18.64 7.30 26.36
C ALA A 509 -17.33 7.52 25.56
N PRO A 510 -17.37 8.14 24.37
CA PRO A 510 -16.16 8.37 23.60
C PRO A 510 -15.17 9.15 24.47
N GLU A 511 -13.95 8.63 24.63
CA GLU A 511 -12.92 9.29 25.41
C GLU A 511 -12.67 10.67 24.80
N SER A 512 -12.99 11.71 25.57
CA SER A 512 -12.65 13.06 25.17
C SER A 512 -11.13 13.16 25.13
N SER A 513 -10.57 13.64 24.02
CA SER A 513 -9.20 14.14 23.96
C SER A 513 -9.09 15.45 24.75
N SER A 514 -9.51 15.48 26.02
CA SER A 514 -9.15 16.54 26.94
C SER A 514 -7.70 16.31 27.35
N LEU A 515 -6.82 17.15 26.81
CA LEU A 515 -5.47 17.45 27.28
C LEU A 515 -5.26 17.06 28.75
N LEU A 516 -4.53 15.96 29.00
CA LEU A 516 -3.91 15.77 30.30
C LEU A 516 -2.75 16.76 30.40
N SER A 517 -3.04 17.86 31.08
CA SER A 517 -2.07 18.84 31.57
C SER A 517 -0.89 18.14 32.22
N SER A 518 0.30 18.58 31.84
CA SER A 518 1.58 18.26 32.44
C SER A 518 1.53 18.19 33.96
N SER A 519 1.78 17.00 34.52
CA SER A 519 2.53 16.89 35.77
C SER A 519 3.27 15.56 35.79
N VAL A 520 4.56 15.61 35.52
CA VAL A 520 5.50 14.51 35.70
C VAL A 520 5.63 14.23 37.21
N PRO A 521 5.44 12.99 37.67
CA PRO A 521 6.15 12.50 38.85
C PRO A 521 7.51 11.97 38.39
N LYS A 522 8.57 12.54 38.94
CA LYS A 522 9.94 12.07 38.76
C LYS A 522 10.10 10.66 39.35
N ASN A 523 10.83 9.82 38.63
CA ASN A 523 11.34 8.49 38.96
C ASN A 523 10.40 7.28 38.75
N SER A 524 10.49 6.68 37.55
CA SER A 524 10.61 5.22 37.44
C SER A 524 11.25 4.85 36.09
N SER A 525 12.30 4.04 36.15
CA SER A 525 13.11 3.60 35.03
C SER A 525 12.52 2.35 34.39
N VAL A 526 11.86 2.46 33.22
CA VAL A 526 11.56 1.33 32.30
C VAL A 526 11.47 1.88 30.86
N PRO A 527 12.09 1.28 29.83
CA PRO A 527 11.97 1.77 28.46
C PRO A 527 10.68 1.27 27.78
N GLY A 528 9.77 2.20 27.49
CA GLY A 528 9.15 2.33 26.17
C GLY A 528 8.01 1.39 25.78
N ASP A 529 6.81 1.62 26.31
CA ASP A 529 5.56 1.35 25.59
C ASP A 529 4.87 2.69 25.30
N SER A 530 4.94 3.14 24.04
CA SER A 530 4.00 4.11 23.50
C SER A 530 3.11 3.35 22.52
N PRO A 531 1.78 3.34 22.67
CA PRO A 531 0.92 2.73 21.67
C PRO A 531 1.14 3.46 20.34
N VAL A 532 1.49 2.68 19.32
CA VAL A 532 1.77 3.11 17.96
C VAL A 532 0.60 3.97 17.46
N ARG A 533 0.87 5.25 17.17
CA ARG A 533 -0.07 6.11 16.43
C ARG A 533 -0.05 5.69 14.96
N ILE A 534 -1.07 4.97 14.52
CA ILE A 534 -1.41 4.86 13.11
C ILE A 534 -1.82 6.27 12.62
N SER A 535 -1.32 6.67 11.45
CA SER A 535 -1.47 8.02 10.89
C SER A 535 -2.96 8.37 10.68
N ARG A 536 -3.47 9.33 11.46
CA ARG A 536 -4.87 9.83 11.44
C ARG A 536 -5.12 10.92 10.38
N SER A 537 -4.31 10.98 9.32
CA SER A 537 -4.24 12.17 8.43
C SER A 537 -5.50 12.45 7.60
N HIS A 538 -6.39 11.48 7.41
CA HIS A 538 -7.64 11.67 6.65
C HIS A 538 -8.86 12.04 7.52
N TRP A 539 -8.70 12.01 8.85
CA TRP A 539 -9.78 12.19 9.82
C TRP A 539 -9.63 13.46 10.69
N SER A 540 -8.56 14.23 10.50
CA SER A 540 -8.17 15.34 11.39
C SER A 540 -9.10 16.55 11.36
N ASP A 541 -9.81 16.79 10.26
CA ASP A 541 -10.66 17.98 10.12
C ASP A 541 -11.97 17.92 10.91
N TYR A 542 -12.32 16.72 11.40
CA TYR A 542 -13.64 16.48 11.98
C TYR A 542 -13.63 16.35 13.51
N GLU A 543 -12.49 16.63 14.16
CA GLU A 543 -12.38 16.87 15.62
C GLU A 543 -13.04 18.19 16.09
N ARG A 544 -13.90 18.80 15.27
CA ARG A 544 -14.59 20.03 15.62
C ARG A 544 -15.75 19.73 16.58
N THR A 545 -15.49 19.99 17.86
CA THR A 545 -16.44 19.84 18.98
C THR A 545 -17.68 20.74 18.89
N ASP A 546 -17.79 21.58 17.85
CA ASP A 546 -18.86 22.58 17.66
C ASP A 546 -20.05 22.08 16.83
N THR A 547 -19.99 20.86 16.25
CA THR A 547 -21.08 20.31 15.44
C THR A 547 -22.10 19.52 16.26
N ALA A 548 -23.39 19.59 15.88
CA ALA A 548 -24.51 18.99 16.62
C ALA A 548 -24.50 17.45 16.71
N PHE A 549 -23.61 16.77 16.00
CA PHE A 549 -23.47 15.31 15.97
C PHE A 549 -22.02 14.84 16.19
N TRP A 550 -21.15 15.72 16.69
CA TRP A 550 -19.73 15.44 16.90
C TRP A 550 -19.49 14.15 17.71
N ARG A 551 -20.24 13.94 18.80
CA ARG A 551 -20.05 12.77 19.66
C ARG A 551 -20.41 11.47 18.95
N GLU A 552 -21.48 11.49 18.17
CA GLU A 552 -21.96 10.34 17.40
C GLU A 552 -21.03 10.02 16.23
N SER A 553 -20.51 11.04 15.55
CA SER A 553 -19.47 10.89 14.53
C SER A 553 -18.17 10.32 15.12
N LEU A 554 -17.70 10.87 16.25
CA LEU A 554 -16.49 10.39 16.92
C LEU A 554 -16.63 8.93 17.35
N TRP A 555 -17.79 8.54 17.91
CA TRP A 555 -18.06 7.15 18.24
C TRP A 555 -17.98 6.25 17.00
N ALA A 556 -18.60 6.64 15.89
CA ALA A 556 -18.59 5.85 14.67
C ALA A 556 -17.16 5.67 14.10
N THR A 557 -16.33 6.72 14.18
CA THR A 557 -14.90 6.64 13.84
C THR A 557 -14.14 5.71 14.77
N GLN A 558 -14.29 5.86 16.08
CA GLN A 558 -13.59 5.06 17.09
C GLN A 558 -13.97 3.58 17.05
N GLN A 559 -15.16 3.24 16.56
CA GLN A 559 -15.64 1.87 16.43
C GLN A 559 -15.51 1.32 15.01
N PHE A 560 -14.89 2.07 14.09
CA PHE A 560 -14.75 1.70 12.68
C PHE A 560 -16.08 1.32 12.02
N ILE A 561 -17.16 2.05 12.32
CA ILE A 561 -18.51 1.76 11.84
C ILE A 561 -18.80 2.42 10.48
N TRP A 562 -17.99 3.40 10.06
CA TRP A 562 -18.37 4.28 8.96
C TRP A 562 -18.50 3.56 7.61
N GLY A 563 -19.29 4.11 6.67
CA GLY A 563 -19.44 3.56 5.32
C GLY A 563 -18.53 4.25 4.31
N TYR A 564 -18.40 3.67 3.11
CA TYR A 564 -17.70 4.30 2.00
C TYR A 564 -18.59 5.30 1.26
N THR A 565 -18.06 6.48 0.95
CA THR A 565 -18.65 7.40 -0.02
C THR A 565 -17.96 7.20 -1.38
N ASP A 566 -18.75 7.06 -2.44
CA ASP A 566 -18.26 6.97 -3.82
C ASP A 566 -17.93 8.38 -4.33
N TYR A 567 -16.63 8.69 -4.43
CA TYR A 567 -16.11 9.89 -5.08
C TYR A 567 -15.37 9.48 -6.35
N ASP A 568 -15.99 9.63 -7.51
CA ASP A 568 -15.35 9.42 -8.83
C ASP A 568 -14.49 8.13 -8.88
N ARG A 569 -15.05 7.00 -8.42
CA ARG A 569 -14.38 5.67 -8.38
C ARG A 569 -13.23 5.54 -7.38
N ARG A 570 -13.17 6.41 -6.37
CA ARG A 570 -12.39 6.22 -5.14
C ARG A 570 -13.35 6.14 -3.97
N TYR A 571 -13.27 5.04 -3.22
CA TYR A 571 -13.96 4.92 -1.94
C TYR A 571 -13.23 5.76 -0.91
N ALA A 572 -13.86 6.82 -0.42
CA ALA A 572 -13.35 7.62 0.69
C ALA A 572 -14.35 7.58 1.84
N GLU A 573 -13.86 7.52 3.07
CA GLU A 573 -14.69 7.61 4.27
C GLU A 573 -15.03 9.09 4.54
N ASP A 574 -16.26 9.52 4.25
CA ASP A 574 -16.73 10.91 4.45
C ASP A 574 -18.13 10.98 5.08
N PHE A 575 -18.35 11.93 6.00
CA PHE A 575 -19.63 12.18 6.69
C PHE A 575 -20.34 13.45 6.20
N SER A 576 -19.87 14.10 5.14
CA SER A 576 -20.41 15.36 4.66
C SER A 576 -21.68 15.21 3.82
N SER A 577 -21.99 14.00 3.35
CA SER A 577 -23.14 13.74 2.50
C SER A 577 -24.49 14.03 3.19
N ASP A 578 -25.33 14.77 2.49
CA ASP A 578 -26.71 15.09 2.88
C ASP A 578 -27.68 13.91 2.68
N THR A 579 -27.21 12.80 2.12
CA THR A 579 -28.00 11.58 1.90
C THR A 579 -27.21 10.32 2.26
N VAL A 580 -27.94 9.23 2.53
CA VAL A 580 -27.36 7.89 2.68
C VAL A 580 -28.14 6.90 1.81
N SER A 581 -27.42 6.02 1.13
CA SER A 581 -27.96 4.93 0.31
C SER A 581 -28.12 3.64 1.10
N SER A 582 -28.81 2.67 0.50
CA SER A 582 -29.00 1.33 1.07
C SER A 582 -27.68 0.60 1.30
N SER A 583 -26.75 0.69 0.35
CA SER A 583 -25.43 0.08 0.46
C SER A 583 -24.59 0.71 1.57
N GLU A 584 -24.65 2.03 1.73
CA GLU A 584 -23.92 2.72 2.79
C GLU A 584 -24.46 2.33 4.17
N LEU A 585 -25.79 2.32 4.35
CA LEU A 585 -26.40 1.87 5.61
C LEU A 585 -26.11 0.39 5.87
N ALA A 586 -26.10 -0.46 4.84
CA ALA A 586 -25.77 -1.87 4.99
C ALA A 586 -24.38 -2.08 5.59
N VAL A 587 -23.37 -1.38 5.06
CA VAL A 587 -21.99 -1.42 5.59
C VAL A 587 -21.95 -0.96 7.05
N MET A 588 -22.64 0.15 7.38
CA MET A 588 -22.66 0.65 8.76
C MET A 588 -23.30 -0.34 9.74
N LEU A 589 -24.43 -0.94 9.37
CA LEU A 589 -25.11 -1.94 10.21
C LEU A 589 -24.28 -3.23 10.33
N TYR A 590 -23.64 -3.66 9.24
CA TYR A 590 -22.76 -4.82 9.23
C TYR A 590 -21.56 -4.62 10.15
N ARG A 591 -20.82 -3.50 10.01
CA ARG A 591 -19.69 -3.14 10.88
C ARG A 591 -20.12 -3.02 12.34
N MET A 592 -21.24 -2.35 12.62
CA MET A 592 -21.77 -2.20 13.99
C MET A 592 -22.08 -3.55 14.66
N THR A 593 -22.48 -4.56 13.89
CA THR A 593 -22.81 -5.89 14.41
C THR A 593 -21.62 -6.86 14.42
N HIS A 594 -20.60 -6.64 13.61
CA HIS A 594 -19.45 -7.54 13.43
C HIS A 594 -18.13 -7.00 14.01
N GLY A 595 -18.16 -5.88 14.74
CA GLY A 595 -17.02 -5.36 15.49
C GLY A 595 -16.14 -4.36 14.74
N GLY A 596 -16.70 -3.64 13.76
CA GLY A 596 -16.00 -2.62 12.98
C GLY A 596 -15.51 -3.11 11.61
N SER A 597 -14.86 -2.20 10.87
CA SER A 597 -14.16 -2.46 9.62
C SER A 597 -13.09 -3.55 9.78
N ARG A 598 -12.89 -4.36 8.74
CA ARG A 598 -11.74 -5.27 8.62
C ARG A 598 -10.65 -4.71 7.70
N LEU A 599 -10.84 -3.51 7.17
CA LEU A 599 -9.80 -2.77 6.44
C LEU A 599 -9.05 -1.86 7.42
N GLY A 600 -7.72 -2.03 7.47
CA GLY A 600 -6.81 -1.21 8.28
C GLY A 600 -6.43 0.12 7.65
#